data_AF-F8IH75-F1
#
_entry.id   AF-F8IH75-F1
#
_cell.length_a   1.000
_cell.length_b   1.000
_cell.length_c   1.000
_cell.angle_alpha   90.00
_cell.angle_beta   90.00
_cell.angle_gamma   90.00
#
_symmetry.space_group_name_H-M   'P 1'
#
loop_
_entity.id
_entity.type
_entity.pdbx_description
1 polymer ?
#
loop_
_entity_poly.entity_id
_entity_poly.type
_entity_poly.pdbx_seq_one_letter_code
_entity_poly.pdbx_strand_id
1 'polypeptide(L)'
;MLIERNLRLVVYIARKFENTGVNIEDLVSIGTIGLIKAVNTFDPSKKIKLATYASRCIENEILMYLRRNNKLRAEVSLDEPLNVDWDGNELLLSDVLGTDSDTIYRNLEDEVDRELLYDALDKLSERERTIMELRFGLGTGQEMTQKDVADLLGISQSYISRLEKRILKRLQREFNKMM
;
A
#
# COMPACT_ATOMS: atom_id res chain seq x y z
N MET A 1 -38.16 -10.62 26.15
CA MET A 1 -37.09 -9.62 26.44
C MET A 1 -37.39 -8.28 25.76
N LEU A 2 -36.96 -7.13 26.32
CA LEU A 2 -37.23 -5.78 25.78
C LEU A 2 -36.81 -5.60 24.29
N ILE A 3 -35.83 -6.37 23.85
CA ILE A 3 -35.28 -6.36 22.49
C ILE A 3 -36.26 -7.01 21.48
N GLU A 4 -36.82 -8.19 21.80
CA GLU A 4 -37.74 -8.91 20.91
C GLU A 4 -39.01 -8.09 20.60
N ARG A 5 -39.47 -7.31 21.58
CA ARG A 5 -40.66 -6.44 21.45
C ARG A 5 -40.43 -5.23 20.53
N ASN A 6 -39.17 -4.86 20.28
CA ASN A 6 -38.78 -3.68 19.50
C ASN A 6 -38.09 -4.04 18.17
N LEU A 7 -37.98 -5.33 17.81
CA LEU A 7 -37.43 -5.75 16.51
C LEU A 7 -38.19 -5.15 15.31
N ARG A 8 -39.50 -4.90 15.44
CA ARG A 8 -40.30 -4.24 14.40
C ARG A 8 -39.80 -2.83 14.08
N LEU A 9 -39.25 -2.11 15.07
CA LEU A 9 -38.63 -0.81 14.87
C LEU A 9 -37.32 -0.93 14.07
N VAL A 10 -36.50 -1.93 14.39
CA VAL A 10 -35.25 -2.22 13.67
C VAL A 10 -35.54 -2.53 12.21
N VAL A 11 -36.47 -3.44 11.94
CA VAL A 11 -36.89 -3.80 10.57
C VAL A 11 -37.43 -2.59 9.81
N TYR A 12 -38.26 -1.76 10.45
CA TYR A 12 -38.80 -0.54 9.84
C TYR A 12 -37.69 0.45 9.45
N ILE A 13 -36.68 0.63 10.30
CA ILE A 13 -35.55 1.52 10.01
C ILE A 13 -34.63 0.91 8.95
N ALA A 14 -34.32 -0.39 9.02
CA ALA A 14 -33.47 -1.08 8.07
C ALA A 14 -34.01 -1.01 6.64
N ARG A 15 -35.34 -1.09 6.44
CA ARG A 15 -35.97 -0.93 5.12
C ARG A 15 -35.68 0.40 4.43
N LYS A 16 -35.37 1.47 5.17
CA LYS A 16 -34.96 2.75 4.57
C LYS A 16 -33.62 2.65 3.81
N PHE A 17 -32.84 1.60 4.08
CA PHE A 17 -31.51 1.36 3.52
C PHE A 17 -31.48 0.20 2.52
N GLU A 18 -32.63 -0.32 2.08
CA GLU A 18 -32.72 -1.47 1.17
C GLU A 18 -32.06 -1.20 -0.19
N ASN A 19 -32.13 0.04 -0.69
CA ASN A 19 -31.50 0.45 -1.95
C ASN A 19 -29.97 0.56 -1.88
N THR A 20 -29.36 0.22 -0.75
CA THR A 20 -27.90 0.28 -0.62
C THR A 20 -27.19 -0.89 -1.28
N GLY A 21 -27.89 -1.98 -1.64
CA GLY A 21 -27.30 -3.21 -2.20
C GLY A 21 -26.74 -4.17 -1.14
N VAL A 22 -27.09 -3.97 0.13
CA VAL A 22 -26.78 -4.89 1.24
C VAL A 22 -28.03 -5.70 1.54
N ASN A 23 -27.87 -6.99 1.87
CA ASN A 23 -29.00 -7.84 2.26
C ASN A 23 -29.75 -7.24 3.45
N ILE A 24 -31.08 -7.21 3.37
CA ILE A 24 -31.94 -6.66 4.43
C ILE A 24 -31.75 -7.38 5.76
N GLU A 25 -31.45 -8.68 5.76
CA GLU A 25 -31.19 -9.46 6.98
C GLU A 25 -29.92 -8.99 7.71
N ASP A 26 -28.89 -8.62 6.95
CA ASP A 26 -27.66 -8.04 7.50
C ASP A 26 -27.94 -6.66 8.10
N LEU A 27 -28.69 -5.82 7.39
CA LEU A 27 -29.09 -4.49 7.88
C LEU A 27 -29.91 -4.59 9.18
N VAL A 28 -30.80 -5.59 9.29
CA VAL A 28 -31.55 -5.87 10.52
C VAL A 28 -30.62 -6.34 11.64
N SER A 29 -29.66 -7.20 11.35
CA SER A 29 -28.67 -7.67 12.33
C SER A 29 -27.81 -6.52 12.88
N ILE A 30 -27.30 -5.66 11.99
CA ILE A 30 -26.55 -4.45 12.35
C ILE A 30 -27.43 -3.47 13.13
N GLY A 31 -28.66 -3.24 12.68
CA GLY A 31 -29.61 -2.40 13.39
C GLY A 31 -29.94 -2.94 14.78
N THR A 32 -29.94 -4.26 14.97
CA THR A 32 -30.15 -4.89 16.28
C THR A 32 -28.99 -4.58 17.24
N ILE A 33 -27.74 -4.52 16.76
CA ILE A 33 -26.60 -4.04 17.54
C ILE A 33 -26.83 -2.59 17.99
N GLY A 34 -27.32 -1.72 17.09
CA GLY A 34 -27.67 -0.34 17.41
C GLY A 34 -28.77 -0.23 18.47
N LEU A 35 -29.77 -1.11 18.44
CA LEU A 35 -30.81 -1.20 19.47
C LEU A 35 -30.25 -1.65 20.83
N ILE A 36 -29.37 -2.65 20.86
CA ILE A 36 -28.71 -3.12 22.10
C ILE A 36 -27.91 -1.98 22.73
N LYS A 37 -27.12 -1.27 21.94
CA LYS A 37 -26.36 -0.09 22.41
C LYS A 37 -27.31 0.96 22.99
N ALA A 38 -28.41 1.26 22.28
CA ALA A 38 -29.39 2.23 22.74
C ALA A 38 -30.03 1.85 24.09
N VAL A 39 -30.39 0.58 24.28
CA VAL A 39 -30.96 0.10 25.54
C VAL A 39 -29.94 0.23 26.68
N ASN A 40 -28.67 -0.08 26.42
CA ASN A 40 -27.61 -0.01 27.43
C ASN A 40 -27.23 1.43 27.83
N THR A 41 -27.35 2.39 26.92
CA THR A 41 -26.95 3.79 27.16
C THR A 41 -28.12 4.75 27.35
N PHE A 42 -29.36 4.25 27.37
CA PHE A 42 -30.54 5.07 27.51
C PHE A 42 -30.65 5.67 28.93
N ASP A 43 -30.89 6.97 28.98
CA ASP A 43 -31.08 7.71 30.23
C ASP A 43 -32.51 8.28 30.29
N PRO A 44 -33.38 7.73 31.15
CA PRO A 44 -34.76 8.21 31.31
C PRO A 44 -34.87 9.65 31.80
N SER A 45 -33.84 10.19 32.47
CA SER A 45 -33.86 11.56 33.03
C SER A 45 -33.94 12.63 31.94
N LYS A 46 -33.53 12.29 30.71
CA LYS A 46 -33.53 13.19 29.55
C LYS A 46 -34.91 13.44 28.94
N LYS A 47 -35.98 12.88 29.51
CA LYS A 47 -37.39 13.07 29.10
C LYS A 47 -37.69 12.79 27.62
N ILE A 48 -36.91 11.90 26.99
CA ILE A 48 -37.16 11.43 25.62
C ILE A 48 -37.66 9.99 25.63
N LYS A 49 -38.49 9.62 24.64
CA LYS A 49 -38.94 8.24 24.49
C LYS A 49 -37.78 7.35 24.04
N LEU A 50 -37.67 6.15 24.61
CA LEU A 50 -36.66 5.15 24.22
C LEU A 50 -36.68 4.88 22.71
N ALA A 51 -37.85 4.78 22.10
CA ALA A 51 -37.97 4.55 20.65
C ALA A 51 -37.32 5.68 19.82
N THR A 52 -37.44 6.94 20.26
CA THR A 52 -36.81 8.09 19.57
C THR A 52 -35.29 8.01 19.65
N TYR A 53 -34.75 7.68 20.83
CA TYR A 53 -33.31 7.51 21.03
C TYR A 53 -32.78 6.29 20.27
N ALA A 54 -33.43 5.13 20.43
CA ALA A 54 -33.08 3.89 19.77
C ALA A 54 -33.10 4.02 18.24
N SER A 55 -34.07 4.76 17.69
CA SER A 55 -34.11 5.00 16.24
C SER A 55 -32.82 5.66 15.72
N ARG A 56 -32.28 6.63 16.46
CA ARG A 56 -31.03 7.31 16.12
C ARG A 56 -29.81 6.39 16.24
N CYS A 57 -29.77 5.54 17.26
CA CYS A 57 -28.68 4.58 17.44
C CYS A 57 -28.69 3.48 16.36
N ILE A 58 -29.87 2.95 16.02
CA ILE A 58 -30.06 1.95 14.95
C ILE A 58 -29.58 2.53 13.61
N GLU A 59 -30.08 3.72 13.26
CA GLU A 59 -29.70 4.41 12.03
C GLU A 59 -28.19 4.68 11.96
N ASN A 60 -27.60 5.14 13.06
CA ASN A 60 -26.17 5.40 13.13
C ASN A 60 -25.33 4.14 12.91
N GLU A 61 -25.71 3.00 13.50
CA GLU A 61 -24.97 1.75 13.34
C GLU A 61 -25.00 1.25 11.89
N ILE A 62 -26.17 1.32 11.24
CA ILE A 62 -26.33 0.97 9.83
C ILE A 62 -25.47 1.89 8.95
N LEU A 63 -25.51 3.20 9.18
CA LEU A 63 -24.69 4.16 8.45
C LEU A 63 -23.18 3.93 8.66
N MET A 64 -22.76 3.58 9.88
CA MET A 64 -21.37 3.25 10.17
C MET A 64 -20.91 2.01 9.39
N TYR A 65 -21.75 0.98 9.31
CA TYR A 65 -21.48 -0.21 8.51
C TYR A 65 -21.35 0.14 7.02
N LEU A 66 -22.32 0.88 6.46
CA LEU A 66 -22.29 1.25 5.04
C LEU A 66 -21.05 2.05 4.67
N ARG A 67 -20.61 2.98 5.53
CA ARG A 67 -19.38 3.77 5.32
C ARG A 67 -18.12 2.90 5.32
N ARG A 68 -18.07 1.85 6.15
CA ARG A 68 -16.96 0.89 6.17
C ARG A 68 -16.98 0.00 4.94
N ASN A 69 -18.15 -0.52 4.58
CA ASN A 69 -18.29 -1.47 3.48
C ASN A 69 -18.14 -0.82 2.10
N ASN A 70 -18.40 0.49 1.97
CA ASN A 70 -18.16 1.21 0.72
C ASN A 70 -16.69 1.20 0.27
N LYS A 71 -15.74 0.97 1.19
CA LYS A 71 -14.32 0.79 0.82
C LYS A 71 -14.04 -0.57 0.16
N LEU A 72 -14.80 -1.60 0.55
CA LEU A 72 -14.67 -2.96 0.00
C LEU A 72 -15.38 -3.11 -1.34
N ARG A 73 -16.29 -2.20 -1.71
CA ARG A 73 -16.98 -2.21 -3.01
C ARG A 73 -16.08 -1.95 -4.22
N ALA A 74 -14.85 -1.50 -3.99
CA ALA A 74 -13.85 -1.36 -5.04
C ALA A 74 -13.12 -2.69 -5.32
N GLU A 75 -13.33 -3.71 -4.51
CA GLU A 75 -12.73 -5.04 -4.69
C GLU A 75 -13.58 -5.84 -5.68
N VAL A 76 -12.91 -6.42 -6.68
CA VAL A 76 -13.48 -7.27 -7.71
C VAL A 76 -12.89 -8.66 -7.54
N SER A 77 -13.67 -9.71 -7.76
CA SER A 77 -13.14 -11.07 -7.65
C SER A 77 -12.17 -11.35 -8.80
N LEU A 78 -11.06 -12.01 -8.51
CA LEU A 78 -10.15 -12.50 -9.55
C LEU A 78 -10.81 -13.57 -10.43
N ASP A 79 -11.79 -14.28 -9.89
CA ASP A 79 -12.58 -15.30 -10.58
C ASP A 79 -13.82 -14.71 -11.28
N GLU A 80 -13.95 -13.38 -11.36
CA GLU A 80 -15.06 -12.76 -12.07
C GLU A 80 -14.81 -12.82 -13.59
N PRO A 81 -15.78 -13.32 -14.40
CA PRO A 81 -15.65 -13.38 -15.84
C PRO A 81 -15.73 -11.97 -16.44
N LEU A 82 -14.67 -11.55 -17.13
CA LEU A 82 -14.62 -10.31 -17.91
C LEU A 82 -15.36 -10.41 -19.24
N ASN A 83 -15.28 -11.58 -19.87
CA ASN A 83 -15.92 -11.86 -21.14
C ASN A 83 -16.24 -13.36 -21.25
N VAL A 84 -17.21 -13.70 -22.11
CA VAL A 84 -17.55 -15.08 -22.44
C VAL A 84 -17.55 -15.18 -23.95
N ASP A 85 -16.75 -16.09 -24.49
CA ASP A 85 -16.72 -16.33 -25.94
C ASP A 85 -18.01 -17.02 -26.43
N TRP A 86 -18.14 -17.20 -27.74
CA TRP A 86 -19.33 -17.85 -28.32
C TRP A 86 -19.43 -19.35 -27.98
N ASP A 87 -18.33 -19.98 -27.56
CA ASP A 87 -18.25 -21.40 -27.18
C ASP A 87 -18.51 -21.60 -25.67
N GLY A 88 -18.67 -20.51 -24.91
CA GLY A 88 -18.97 -20.51 -23.48
C GLY A 88 -17.74 -20.53 -22.57
N ASN A 89 -16.54 -20.31 -23.10
CA ASN A 89 -15.34 -20.18 -22.27
C ASN A 89 -15.29 -18.77 -21.67
N GLU A 90 -15.08 -18.73 -20.35
CA GLU A 90 -14.99 -17.50 -19.59
C GLU A 90 -13.54 -17.00 -19.56
N LEU A 91 -13.32 -15.73 -19.90
CA LEU A 91 -12.07 -15.04 -19.65
C LEU A 91 -12.15 -14.39 -18.27
N LEU A 92 -11.35 -14.86 -17.32
CA LEU A 92 -11.37 -14.34 -15.95
C LEU A 92 -10.47 -13.10 -15.82
N LEU A 93 -10.72 -12.31 -14.78
CA LEU A 93 -9.83 -11.19 -14.45
C LEU A 93 -8.41 -11.66 -14.14
N SER A 94 -8.26 -12.80 -13.45
CA SER A 94 -6.96 -13.43 -13.16
C SER A 94 -6.15 -13.77 -14.41
N ASP A 95 -6.80 -14.14 -15.51
CA ASP A 95 -6.12 -14.51 -16.76
C ASP A 95 -5.46 -13.29 -17.45
N VAL A 96 -6.00 -12.09 -17.20
CA VAL A 96 -5.51 -10.83 -17.78
C VAL A 96 -4.48 -10.16 -16.87
N LEU A 97 -4.56 -10.41 -15.56
CA LEU A 97 -3.64 -9.82 -14.58
C LEU A 97 -2.27 -10.51 -14.63
N GLY A 98 -1.36 -9.95 -15.42
CA GLY A 98 0.05 -10.33 -15.44
C GLY A 98 0.89 -9.65 -14.35
N THR A 99 2.13 -10.12 -14.18
CA THR A 99 3.17 -9.36 -13.47
C THR A 99 3.77 -8.33 -14.43
N ASP A 100 4.23 -7.19 -13.91
CA ASP A 100 4.95 -6.21 -14.73
C ASP A 100 6.08 -6.92 -15.52
N SER A 101 6.14 -6.67 -16.82
CA SER A 101 7.13 -7.25 -17.75
C SER A 101 8.56 -7.11 -17.21
N ASP A 102 8.81 -6.03 -16.47
CA ASP A 102 10.14 -5.59 -16.07
C ASP A 102 10.68 -6.38 -14.87
N THR A 103 9.89 -7.25 -14.23
CA THR A 103 10.37 -7.99 -13.04
C THR A 103 11.44 -9.03 -13.40
N ILE A 104 11.39 -9.61 -14.59
CA ILE A 104 12.42 -10.58 -15.05
C ILE A 104 13.64 -9.83 -15.61
N TYR A 105 13.42 -8.79 -16.41
CA TYR A 105 14.51 -8.06 -17.06
C TYR A 105 15.35 -7.24 -16.08
N ARG A 106 14.76 -6.72 -14.99
CA ARG A 106 15.48 -5.92 -13.98
C ARG A 106 16.70 -6.60 -13.41
N ASN A 107 16.61 -7.89 -13.05
CA ASN A 107 17.77 -8.59 -12.48
C ASN A 107 18.91 -8.75 -13.50
N LEU A 108 18.57 -8.95 -14.78
CA LEU A 108 19.55 -9.10 -15.85
C LEU A 108 20.18 -7.75 -16.23
N GLU A 109 19.39 -6.68 -16.22
CA GLU A 109 19.86 -5.30 -16.39
C GLU A 109 20.80 -4.88 -15.24
N ASP A 110 20.44 -5.20 -13.99
CA ASP A 110 21.27 -4.93 -12.81
C ASP A 110 22.63 -5.67 -12.86
N GLU A 111 22.65 -6.90 -13.40
CA GLU A 111 23.89 -7.67 -13.59
C GLU A 111 24.79 -7.04 -14.66
N VAL A 112 24.22 -6.63 -15.80
CA VAL A 112 24.94 -5.95 -16.89
C VAL A 112 25.47 -4.59 -16.42
N ASP A 113 24.64 -3.77 -15.77
CA ASP A 113 25.04 -2.46 -15.23
C ASP A 113 26.19 -2.59 -14.22
N ARG A 114 26.17 -3.65 -13.41
CA ARG A 114 27.24 -3.94 -12.45
C ARG A 114 28.55 -4.29 -13.14
N GLU A 115 28.52 -5.11 -14.18
CA GLU A 115 29.70 -5.45 -14.99
C GLU A 115 30.30 -4.19 -15.63
N LEU A 116 29.46 -3.38 -16.28
CA LEU A 116 29.86 -2.10 -16.88
C LEU A 116 30.45 -1.11 -15.86
N LEU A 117 29.89 -1.06 -14.64
CA LEU A 117 30.42 -0.25 -13.56
C LEU A 117 31.83 -0.71 -13.14
N TYR A 118 32.06 -2.01 -12.98
CA TYR A 118 33.38 -2.54 -12.61
C TYR A 118 34.42 -2.27 -13.70
N ASP A 119 34.06 -2.43 -14.97
CA ASP A 119 34.94 -2.07 -16.09
C ASP A 119 35.29 -0.57 -16.12
N ALA A 120 34.33 0.30 -15.75
CA ALA A 120 34.59 1.73 -15.64
C ALA A 120 35.49 2.07 -14.45
N LEU A 121 35.37 1.34 -13.33
CA LEU A 121 36.23 1.49 -12.15
C LEU A 121 37.68 1.06 -12.41
N ASP A 122 37.89 0.05 -13.26
CA ASP A 122 39.24 -0.41 -13.64
C ASP A 122 40.05 0.65 -14.41
N LYS A 123 39.37 1.64 -15.00
CA LYS A 123 40.03 2.80 -15.66
C LYS A 123 40.46 3.89 -14.68
N LEU A 124 40.01 3.84 -13.42
CA LEU A 124 40.40 4.79 -12.38
C LEU A 124 41.81 4.47 -11.86
N SER A 125 42.46 5.47 -11.28
CA SER A 125 43.67 5.20 -10.50
C SER A 125 43.33 4.41 -9.24
N GLU A 126 44.28 3.63 -8.71
CA GLU A 126 44.10 2.83 -7.49
C GLU A 126 43.50 3.67 -6.34
N ARG A 127 44.02 4.89 -6.14
CA ARG A 127 43.52 5.80 -5.10
C ARG A 127 42.08 6.27 -5.34
N GLU A 128 41.71 6.54 -6.59
CA GLU A 128 40.34 6.92 -6.94
C GLU A 128 39.38 5.75 -6.76
N ARG A 129 39.80 4.54 -7.15
CA ARG A 129 39.04 3.30 -6.96
C ARG A 129 38.79 3.02 -5.47
N THR A 130 39.81 3.08 -4.63
CA THR A 130 39.66 2.89 -3.17
C THR A 130 38.67 3.88 -2.57
N ILE A 131 38.69 5.14 -3.00
CA ILE A 131 37.73 6.15 -2.52
C ILE A 131 36.30 5.76 -2.90
N MET A 132 36.07 5.30 -4.14
CA MET A 132 34.74 4.88 -4.59
C MET A 132 34.27 3.61 -3.88
N GLU A 133 35.15 2.62 -3.72
CA GLU A 133 34.85 1.39 -2.99
C GLU A 133 34.41 1.66 -1.55
N LEU A 134 35.15 2.52 -0.83
CA LEU A 134 34.80 2.89 0.55
C LEU A 134 33.53 3.76 0.63
N ARG A 135 33.33 4.68 -0.31
CA ARG A 135 32.18 5.61 -0.27
C ARG A 135 30.84 4.93 -0.58
N PHE A 136 30.86 3.96 -1.48
CA PHE A 136 29.65 3.31 -2.01
C PHE A 136 29.58 1.81 -1.68
N GLY A 137 30.50 1.30 -0.85
CA GLY A 137 30.51 -0.09 -0.42
C GLY A 137 30.69 -1.09 -1.55
N LEU A 138 31.38 -0.71 -2.62
CA LEU A 138 31.58 -1.57 -3.78
C LEU A 138 32.48 -2.75 -3.38
N GLY A 139 31.96 -3.97 -3.52
CA GLY A 139 32.61 -5.22 -3.10
C GLY A 139 32.36 -5.64 -1.66
N THR A 140 32.50 -4.74 -0.68
CA THR A 140 32.36 -5.06 0.76
C THR A 140 30.97 -4.87 1.33
N GLY A 141 30.10 -4.12 0.64
CA GLY A 141 28.75 -3.77 1.07
C GLY A 141 28.68 -2.75 2.21
N GLN A 142 29.82 -2.19 2.65
CA GLN A 142 29.87 -1.20 3.72
C GLN A 142 30.22 0.19 3.17
N GLU A 143 29.26 1.10 3.25
CA GLU A 143 29.44 2.51 2.89
C GLU A 143 30.04 3.31 4.05
N MET A 144 31.01 4.17 3.74
CA MET A 144 31.62 5.11 4.68
C MET A 144 31.30 6.54 4.27
N THR A 145 31.11 7.48 5.21
CA THR A 145 30.85 8.88 4.86
C THR A 145 32.08 9.57 4.26
N GLN A 146 31.91 10.71 3.58
CA GLN A 146 33.05 11.50 3.09
C GLN A 146 34.02 11.91 4.21
N LYS A 147 33.50 12.10 5.43
CA LYS A 147 34.31 12.42 6.60
C LYS A 147 35.10 11.18 7.05
N ASP A 148 34.46 10.03 7.15
CA ASP A 148 35.14 8.79 7.57
C ASP A 148 36.25 8.39 6.59
N VAL A 149 36.00 8.52 5.28
CA VAL A 149 37.00 8.27 4.24
C VAL A 149 38.14 9.29 4.29
N ALA A 150 37.83 10.56 4.59
CA ALA A 150 38.82 11.62 4.76
C ALA A 150 39.73 11.37 5.96
N ASP A 151 39.13 10.98 7.10
CA ASP A 151 39.84 10.65 8.33
C ASP A 151 40.73 9.40 8.12
N LEU A 152 40.23 8.38 7.43
CA LEU A 152 40.99 7.17 7.10
C LEU A 152 42.17 7.43 6.16
N LEU A 153 41.99 8.28 5.14
CA LEU A 153 43.02 8.58 4.14
C LEU A 153 43.92 9.77 4.51
N GLY A 154 43.74 10.36 5.70
CA GLY A 154 44.54 11.48 6.20
C GLY A 154 44.45 12.75 5.34
N ILE A 155 43.30 13.01 4.72
CA ILE A 155 43.06 14.16 3.84
C ILE A 155 41.80 14.91 4.23
N SER A 156 41.58 16.12 3.72
CA SER A 156 40.38 16.89 4.08
C SER A 156 39.11 16.33 3.43
N GLN A 157 37.99 16.36 4.18
CA GLN A 157 36.67 15.99 3.65
C GLN A 157 36.28 16.83 2.41
N SER A 158 36.64 18.12 2.37
CA SER A 158 36.44 18.98 1.20
C SER A 158 37.23 18.50 -0.03
N TYR A 159 38.41 17.92 0.17
CA TYR A 159 39.19 17.33 -0.93
C TYR A 159 38.54 16.04 -1.45
N ILE A 160 38.09 15.14 -0.55
CA ILE A 160 37.29 13.95 -0.92
C ILE A 160 36.05 14.36 -1.72
N SER A 161 35.28 15.32 -1.24
CA SER A 161 34.07 15.80 -1.92
C SER A 161 34.35 16.29 -3.35
N ARG A 162 35.45 17.03 -3.55
CA ARG A 162 35.87 17.50 -4.89
C ARG A 162 36.32 16.35 -5.79
N LEU A 163 37.01 15.36 -5.22
CA LEU A 163 37.52 14.21 -5.96
C LEU A 163 36.37 13.26 -6.36
N GLU A 164 35.45 12.96 -5.46
CA GLU A 164 34.24 12.17 -5.70
C GLU A 164 33.43 12.74 -6.88
N LYS A 165 33.13 14.06 -6.87
CA LYS A 165 32.43 14.72 -7.98
C LYS A 165 33.16 14.59 -9.32
N ARG A 166 34.50 14.59 -9.31
CA ARG A 166 35.30 14.45 -10.54
C ARG A 166 35.28 13.00 -11.04
N ILE A 167 35.44 12.05 -10.14
CA ILE A 167 35.41 10.61 -10.45
C ILE A 167 34.03 10.24 -10.99
N LEU A 168 32.94 10.66 -10.34
CA LEU A 168 31.56 10.39 -10.81
C LEU A 168 31.32 10.91 -12.23
N LYS A 169 31.78 12.13 -12.55
CA LYS A 169 31.70 12.66 -13.93
C LYS A 169 32.51 11.85 -14.93
N ARG A 170 33.63 11.27 -14.51
CA ARG A 170 34.47 10.42 -15.36
C ARG A 170 33.80 9.07 -15.58
N LEU A 171 33.33 8.43 -14.51
CA LEU A 171 32.60 7.16 -14.56
C LEU A 171 31.36 7.26 -15.44
N GLN A 172 30.56 8.32 -15.28
CA GLN A 172 29.38 8.56 -16.13
C GLN A 172 29.74 8.64 -17.62
N ARG A 173 30.86 9.30 -17.97
CA ARG A 173 31.32 9.37 -19.37
C ARG A 173 31.80 8.04 -19.91
N GLU A 174 32.44 7.22 -19.08
CA GLU A 174 32.91 5.90 -19.50
C GLU A 174 31.73 4.92 -19.63
N PHE A 175 30.79 4.94 -18.67
CA PHE A 175 29.56 4.16 -18.71
C PHE A 175 28.74 4.45 -19.98
N ASN A 176 28.53 5.73 -20.30
CA ASN A 176 27.80 6.14 -21.51
C ASN A 176 28.51 5.81 -22.84
N LYS A 177 29.79 5.40 -22.83
CA LYS A 177 30.48 4.91 -24.04
C LYS A 177 30.33 3.40 -24.23
N MET A 178 29.96 2.70 -23.16
CA MET A 178 29.91 1.23 -23.10
C MET A 178 28.47 0.71 -23.27
N MET A 179 27.49 1.56 -22.95
CA MET A 179 26.11 1.52 -23.45
C MET A 179 26.03 1.94 -24.92
#